data_AF-A0AAD7K7U5-F1
#
_entry.id   AF-A0AAD7K7U5-F1
#
_cell.length_a   1.000
_cell.length_b   1.000
_cell.length_c   1.000
_cell.angle_alpha   90.00
_cell.angle_beta   90.00
_cell.angle_gamma   90.00
#
_symmetry.space_group_name_H-M   'P 1'
#
loop_
_entity.id
_entity.type
_entity.pdbx_description
1 polymer ?
#
loop_
_entity_poly.entity_id
_entity_poly.type
_entity_poly.pdbx_seq_one_letter_code
_entity_poly.pdbx_strand_id
1 'polypeptide(L)'
;MARYSPDNLCQAALETRGDRAVTSMCHRGMQADNACSCALASFNCARISLAFSQPAPYDPYSLVPYLAARNSVDAILPTSVPDTVQQVPFIKNGLNVVQNFPDSPPERVADNLRRSASAINRRGFVGSAVIAHSSGTFTLICTTTTTGISTFCVFDPHSRGQYDGATFFFFDSISPMIGFLQSLLGTGTGPESPHSRSEQPLQPQLAGELTIYTFSPENPSASDLAFLTQSAILFSIENIALRVELARQMENAKLKRAKKRETRKLNSTFSALGLEFEAGVDEDESMTQASACGPDPPSEAGTVIVEDERHNSAPAHNERTPQRRRQLASIALPPSSETASPAPIELECGVCMEARGEATAVLVDPCMHTICPDCMAFHVQSKLEARWYPIICPVCPMSPEHSARPSVIPESILTQLNIPADQFATFKRLRAGQMNK
;
A
#
# COMPACT_ATOMS: atom_id res chain seq x y z
N MET A 1 31.78 -4.86 -10.66
CA MET A 1 31.06 -4.08 -9.63
C MET A 1 30.66 -2.75 -10.25
N ALA A 2 29.48 -2.70 -10.89
CA ALA A 2 28.94 -1.46 -11.43
C ALA A 2 28.25 -0.71 -10.28
N ARG A 3 28.70 0.51 -10.00
CA ARG A 3 28.09 1.39 -9.01
C ARG A 3 26.79 1.95 -9.60
N TYR A 4 25.65 1.64 -8.98
CA TYR A 4 24.37 2.29 -9.28
C TYR A 4 24.41 3.74 -8.80
N SER A 5 24.15 4.69 -9.69
CA SER A 5 24.02 6.12 -9.37
C SER A 5 22.60 6.39 -8.84
N PRO A 6 22.42 7.14 -7.73
CA PRO A 6 21.10 7.50 -7.20
C PRO A 6 20.30 8.48 -8.07
N ASP A 7 20.93 9.11 -9.07
CA ASP A 7 20.39 10.28 -9.79
C ASP A 7 19.57 9.97 -11.05
N ASN A 8 19.20 8.71 -11.31
CA ASN A 8 18.27 8.39 -12.39
C ASN A 8 16.83 8.70 -11.96
N LEU A 9 16.52 10.00 -11.94
CA LEU A 9 15.17 10.56 -11.74
C LEU A 9 14.20 10.02 -12.80
N CYS A 10 12.95 9.81 -12.39
CA CYS A 10 11.81 9.49 -13.27
C CYS A 10 11.84 10.39 -14.50
N GLN A 11 12.02 9.80 -15.68
CA GLN A 11 11.94 10.55 -16.93
C GLN A 11 10.46 10.80 -17.22
N ALA A 12 9.94 11.96 -16.80
CA ALA A 12 8.63 12.43 -17.22
C ALA A 12 8.73 12.81 -18.70
N ALA A 13 8.41 11.87 -19.59
CA ALA A 13 8.23 12.17 -20.99
C ALA A 13 6.85 12.83 -21.16
N LEU A 14 6.83 14.16 -21.22
CA LEU A 14 5.68 14.91 -21.72
C LEU A 14 5.66 14.76 -23.25
N GLU A 15 5.19 13.62 -23.74
CA GLU A 15 4.86 13.46 -25.14
C GLU A 15 3.45 14.03 -25.37
N THR A 16 3.36 15.29 -25.81
CA THR A 16 2.13 15.82 -26.39
C THR A 16 1.93 15.20 -27.78
N ARG A 17 1.36 13.98 -27.82
CA ARG A 17 0.81 13.39 -29.04
C ARG A 17 -0.60 13.98 -29.24
N GLY A 18 -0.90 14.44 -30.46
CA GLY A 18 -2.08 15.26 -30.80
C GLY A 18 -3.37 14.96 -30.01
N ASP A 19 -4.01 16.03 -29.54
CA ASP A 19 -5.28 16.08 -28.78
C ASP A 19 -5.41 15.20 -27.53
N ARG A 20 -4.34 14.52 -27.08
CA ARG A 20 -4.39 13.65 -25.88
C ARG A 20 -3.15 13.86 -25.02
N ALA A 21 -3.31 14.57 -23.90
CA ALA A 21 -2.26 14.71 -22.90
C ALA A 21 -2.10 13.42 -22.09
N VAL A 22 -1.46 12.40 -22.68
CA VAL A 22 -1.02 11.22 -21.94
C VAL A 22 0.34 11.54 -21.36
N THR A 23 0.39 11.85 -20.07
CA THR A 23 1.66 11.88 -19.35
C THR A 23 1.98 10.47 -18.90
N SER A 24 3.14 9.94 -19.28
CA SER A 24 3.62 8.63 -18.82
C SER A 24 4.77 8.79 -17.85
N MET A 25 4.77 8.03 -16.77
CA MET A 25 5.89 7.99 -15.80
C MET A 25 6.36 6.56 -15.61
N CYS A 26 7.59 6.29 -16.04
CA CYS A 26 8.19 4.95 -16.05
C CYS A 26 9.24 4.84 -14.94
N HIS A 27 9.19 3.76 -14.16
CA HIS A 27 10.18 3.44 -13.13
C HIS A 27 11.07 2.27 -13.59
N ARG A 28 12.26 2.59 -14.11
CA ARG A 28 13.22 1.58 -14.58
C ARG A 28 13.65 0.67 -13.43
N GLY A 29 13.66 -0.64 -13.70
CA GLY A 29 14.23 -1.66 -12.81
C GLY A 29 13.29 -2.20 -11.74
N MET A 30 12.00 -1.82 -11.75
CA MET A 30 10.99 -2.43 -10.88
C MET A 30 9.97 -3.17 -11.75
N GLN A 31 10.04 -4.50 -11.75
CA GLN A 31 9.11 -5.38 -12.45
C GLN A 31 8.47 -6.35 -11.46
N ALA A 32 7.18 -6.61 -11.68
CA ALA A 32 6.43 -7.64 -11.01
C ALA A 32 6.60 -8.94 -11.81
N ASP A 33 7.48 -9.83 -11.34
CA ASP A 33 7.94 -11.01 -12.10
C ASP A 33 6.88 -12.13 -12.20
N ASN A 34 5.73 -12.01 -11.55
CA ASN A 34 4.66 -13.01 -11.62
C ASN A 34 3.25 -12.38 -11.58
N ALA A 35 2.24 -13.08 -12.12
CA ALA A 35 0.86 -12.59 -12.19
C ALA A 35 0.29 -12.17 -10.81
N CYS A 36 0.66 -12.90 -9.74
CA CYS A 36 0.26 -12.57 -8.37
C CYS A 36 0.84 -11.23 -7.90
N SER A 37 2.06 -10.88 -8.31
CA SER A 37 2.73 -9.62 -7.98
C SER A 37 2.12 -8.43 -8.71
N CYS A 38 1.71 -8.60 -9.96
CA CYS A 38 0.97 -7.56 -10.70
C CYS A 38 -0.39 -7.27 -10.07
N ALA A 39 -1.09 -8.34 -9.65
CA ALA A 39 -2.34 -8.22 -8.93
C ALA A 39 -2.16 -7.50 -7.60
N LEU A 40 -1.20 -7.94 -6.77
CA LEU A 40 -0.96 -7.31 -5.47
C LEU A 40 -0.53 -5.84 -5.62
N ALA A 41 0.33 -5.53 -6.59
CA ALA A 41 0.72 -4.17 -6.90
C ALA A 41 -0.48 -3.31 -7.27
N SER A 42 -1.38 -3.87 -8.07
CA SER A 42 -2.62 -3.22 -8.45
C SER A 42 -3.50 -2.88 -7.23
N PHE A 43 -3.74 -3.86 -6.35
CA PHE A 43 -4.49 -3.63 -5.11
C PHE A 43 -3.82 -2.61 -4.18
N ASN A 44 -2.48 -2.64 -4.07
CA ASN A 44 -1.74 -1.66 -3.28
C ASN A 44 -1.84 -0.25 -3.86
N CYS A 45 -1.78 -0.12 -5.18
CA CYS A 45 -1.98 1.14 -5.89
C CYS A 45 -3.36 1.72 -5.59
N ALA A 46 -4.41 0.89 -5.68
CA ALA A 46 -5.77 1.29 -5.32
C ALA A 46 -5.86 1.77 -3.86
N ARG A 47 -5.30 1.00 -2.92
CA ARG A 47 -5.30 1.32 -1.48
C ARG A 47 -4.60 2.64 -1.19
N ILE A 48 -3.38 2.83 -1.70
CA ILE A 48 -2.56 4.02 -1.46
C ILE A 48 -3.27 5.27 -2.04
N SER A 49 -3.83 5.15 -3.25
CA SER A 49 -4.56 6.24 -3.89
C SER A 49 -5.81 6.64 -3.11
N LEU A 50 -6.53 5.66 -2.58
CA LEU A 50 -7.73 5.90 -1.76
C LEU A 50 -7.37 6.48 -0.40
N ALA A 51 -6.32 6.00 0.27
CA ALA A 51 -5.87 6.54 1.56
C ALA A 51 -5.44 8.00 1.45
N PHE A 52 -4.75 8.36 0.37
CA PHE A 52 -4.32 9.74 0.11
C PHE A 52 -5.51 10.71 -0.08
N SER A 53 -6.69 10.19 -0.46
CA SER A 53 -7.89 11.01 -0.69
C SER A 53 -8.72 11.34 0.55
N GLN A 54 -8.31 10.88 1.75
CA GLN A 54 -9.17 10.91 2.95
C GLN A 54 -9.18 12.21 3.78
N PRO A 55 -8.17 13.11 3.79
CA PRO A 55 -8.35 14.41 4.41
C PRO A 55 -8.88 15.43 3.40
N ALA A 56 -10.04 16.03 3.68
CA ALA A 56 -10.52 17.21 2.98
C ALA A 56 -9.79 18.47 3.49
N PRO A 57 -9.47 19.46 2.63
CA PRO A 57 -9.76 19.52 1.19
C PRO A 57 -8.74 18.74 0.35
N TYR A 58 -9.23 17.79 -0.44
CA TYR A 58 -8.41 16.99 -1.35
C TYR A 58 -8.14 17.75 -2.65
N ASP A 59 -6.85 17.97 -2.96
CA ASP A 59 -6.41 18.45 -4.27
C ASP A 59 -6.05 17.25 -5.17
N PRO A 60 -6.85 16.91 -6.19
CA PRO A 60 -6.55 15.83 -7.12
C PRO A 60 -5.25 16.04 -7.91
N TYR A 61 -4.79 17.29 -8.06
CA TYR A 61 -3.51 17.58 -8.68
C TYR A 61 -2.33 17.19 -7.78
N SER A 62 -2.53 17.03 -6.47
CA SER A 62 -1.49 16.58 -5.53
C SER A 62 -1.29 15.06 -5.55
N LEU A 63 -2.31 14.28 -5.93
CA LEU A 63 -2.21 12.82 -6.04
C LEU A 63 -1.26 12.42 -7.19
N VAL A 64 -1.23 13.17 -8.28
CA VAL A 64 -0.37 12.87 -9.44
C VAL A 64 1.12 12.90 -9.05
N PRO A 65 1.66 14.01 -8.48
CA PRO A 65 3.02 14.04 -7.93
C PRO A 65 3.27 13.00 -6.84
N TYR A 66 2.26 12.69 -6.02
CA TYR A 66 2.40 11.70 -4.97
C TYR A 66 2.59 10.30 -5.53
N LEU A 67 1.72 9.82 -6.43
CA LEU A 67 1.85 8.51 -7.07
C LEU A 67 3.10 8.40 -7.96
N ALA A 68 3.50 9.54 -8.54
CA ALA A 68 4.71 9.71 -9.32
C ALA A 68 6.01 9.62 -8.50
N ALA A 69 5.92 9.85 -7.19
CA ALA A 69 7.08 9.87 -6.32
C ALA A 69 7.60 8.43 -6.12
N ARG A 70 8.93 8.28 -6.15
CA ARG A 70 9.61 6.98 -6.10
C ARG A 70 9.22 6.16 -4.86
N ASN A 71 9.12 6.82 -3.71
CA ASN A 71 8.67 6.22 -2.46
C ASN A 71 7.26 5.62 -2.54
N SER A 72 6.36 6.22 -3.33
CA SER A 72 5.03 5.69 -3.55
C SER A 72 5.07 4.44 -4.44
N VAL A 73 5.90 4.43 -5.48
CA VAL A 73 6.05 3.24 -6.33
C VAL A 73 6.71 2.08 -5.59
N ASP A 74 7.69 2.36 -4.72
CA ASP A 74 8.28 1.37 -3.83
C ASP A 74 7.25 0.77 -2.86
N ALA A 75 6.28 1.57 -2.40
CA ALA A 75 5.18 1.10 -1.57
C ALA A 75 4.10 0.33 -2.37
N ILE A 76 3.94 0.64 -3.67
CA ILE A 76 2.98 -0.01 -4.57
C ILE A 76 3.49 -1.38 -5.02
N LEU A 77 4.78 -1.54 -5.31
CA LEU A 77 5.39 -2.77 -5.84
C LEU A 77 6.02 -3.61 -4.71
N PRO A 78 5.27 -4.47 -4.03
CA PRO A 78 5.84 -5.35 -3.01
C PRO A 78 6.78 -6.36 -3.69
N THR A 79 8.01 -6.50 -3.17
CA THR A 79 9.01 -7.42 -3.74
C THR A 79 8.76 -8.88 -3.37
N SER A 80 7.72 -9.20 -2.60
CA SER A 80 7.32 -10.57 -2.27
C SER A 80 5.82 -10.67 -2.01
N VAL A 81 5.19 -11.66 -2.60
CA VAL A 81 3.74 -11.90 -2.60
C VAL A 81 3.46 -13.26 -1.98
N PRO A 82 2.50 -13.40 -1.07
CA PRO A 82 2.00 -14.71 -0.65
C PRO A 82 1.25 -15.39 -1.80
N ASP A 83 1.22 -16.73 -1.82
CA ASP A 83 0.70 -17.53 -2.95
C ASP A 83 -0.78 -17.28 -3.30
N THR A 84 -1.54 -16.57 -2.46
CA THR A 84 -2.96 -16.27 -2.72
C THR A 84 -3.32 -14.83 -2.37
N VAL A 85 -3.69 -14.04 -3.39
CA VAL A 85 -4.06 -12.61 -3.26
C VAL A 85 -5.25 -12.40 -2.32
N GLN A 86 -6.20 -13.35 -2.24
CA GLN A 86 -7.40 -13.24 -1.40
C GLN A 86 -7.14 -13.41 0.10
N GLN A 87 -6.01 -14.00 0.49
CA GLN A 87 -5.65 -14.19 1.90
C GLN A 87 -4.97 -12.96 2.50
N VAL A 88 -4.69 -11.96 1.69
CA VAL A 88 -4.00 -10.76 2.10
C VAL A 88 -4.93 -9.91 2.98
N PRO A 89 -4.69 -9.82 4.31
CA PRO A 89 -5.65 -9.28 5.27
C PRO A 89 -6.02 -7.82 5.01
N PHE A 90 -5.13 -7.03 4.39
CA PHE A 90 -5.39 -5.62 4.13
C PHE A 90 -6.44 -5.38 3.04
N ILE A 91 -6.66 -6.33 2.10
CA ILE A 91 -7.71 -6.18 1.08
C ILE A 91 -9.08 -6.26 1.75
N LYS A 92 -9.24 -7.11 2.77
CA LYS A 92 -10.51 -7.26 3.51
C LYS A 92 -10.85 -6.04 4.35
N ASN A 93 -9.83 -5.32 4.83
CA ASN A 93 -10.02 -4.30 5.84
C ASN A 93 -9.94 -2.87 5.32
N GLY A 94 -9.37 -2.61 4.13
CA GLY A 94 -9.12 -1.25 3.63
C GLY A 94 -9.70 -0.88 2.28
N LEU A 95 -10.44 -1.79 1.65
CA LEU A 95 -11.02 -1.55 0.33
C LEU A 95 -12.49 -2.00 0.32
N ASN A 96 -13.40 -1.03 0.31
CA ASN A 96 -14.82 -1.31 0.19
C ASN A 96 -15.21 -1.52 -1.27
N VAL A 97 -15.56 -2.75 -1.61
CA VAL A 97 -16.07 -3.11 -2.94
C VAL A 97 -17.45 -2.48 -3.13
N VAL A 98 -17.54 -1.49 -4.02
CA VAL A 98 -18.78 -0.82 -4.40
C VAL A 98 -19.49 -1.57 -5.51
N GLN A 99 -18.72 -2.06 -6.49
CA GLN A 99 -19.22 -2.81 -7.64
C GLN A 99 -18.23 -3.90 -8.00
N ASN A 100 -18.75 -5.03 -8.47
CA ASN A 100 -17.98 -6.13 -9.02
C ASN A 100 -18.62 -6.57 -10.33
N PHE A 101 -17.82 -6.69 -11.37
CA PHE A 101 -18.23 -7.23 -12.67
C PHE A 101 -17.40 -8.49 -12.97
N PRO A 102 -17.79 -9.66 -12.44
CA PRO A 102 -17.12 -10.92 -12.76
C PRO A 102 -17.33 -11.27 -14.24
N ASP A 103 -16.34 -11.95 -14.81
CA ASP A 103 -16.40 -12.58 -16.13
C ASP A 103 -16.90 -11.65 -17.25
N SER A 104 -16.48 -10.39 -17.18
CA SER A 104 -16.84 -9.36 -18.14
C SER A 104 -16.18 -9.67 -19.49
N PRO A 105 -16.96 -9.82 -20.57
CA PRO A 105 -16.37 -9.97 -21.88
C PRO A 105 -15.64 -8.66 -22.25
N PRO A 106 -14.54 -8.74 -23.01
CA PRO A 106 -13.72 -7.58 -23.30
C PRO A 106 -14.46 -6.43 -24.02
N GLU A 107 -15.51 -6.75 -24.76
CA GLU A 107 -16.43 -5.80 -25.42
C GLU A 107 -17.21 -4.91 -24.43
N ARG A 108 -17.49 -5.42 -23.24
CA ARG A 108 -18.29 -4.74 -22.20
C ARG A 108 -17.44 -3.93 -21.23
N VAL A 109 -16.12 -3.96 -21.34
CA VAL A 109 -15.19 -3.23 -20.47
C VAL A 109 -15.48 -1.74 -20.47
N ALA A 110 -15.70 -1.16 -21.65
CA ALA A 110 -16.01 0.27 -21.78
C ALA A 110 -17.27 0.67 -20.98
N ASP A 111 -18.33 -0.13 -21.09
CA ASP A 111 -19.58 0.14 -20.40
C ASP A 111 -19.48 -0.09 -18.89
N ASN A 112 -18.76 -1.13 -18.46
CA ASN A 112 -18.53 -1.40 -17.05
C ASN A 112 -17.68 -0.29 -16.41
N LEU A 113 -16.63 0.18 -17.09
CA LEU A 113 -15.81 1.30 -16.61
C LEU A 113 -16.60 2.62 -16.53
N ARG A 114 -17.47 2.90 -17.50
CA ARG A 114 -18.39 4.05 -17.43
C ARG A 114 -19.33 3.94 -16.23
N ARG A 115 -19.86 2.75 -15.94
CA ARG A 115 -20.71 2.50 -14.78
C ARG A 115 -19.95 2.69 -13.47
N SER A 116 -18.72 2.17 -13.37
CA SER A 116 -17.83 2.36 -12.22
C SER A 116 -17.50 3.84 -11.99
N ALA A 117 -17.06 4.55 -13.03
CA ALA A 117 -16.76 5.98 -12.94
C ALA A 117 -17.99 6.81 -12.54
N SER A 118 -19.17 6.49 -13.11
CA SER A 118 -20.43 7.13 -12.72
C SER A 118 -20.81 6.84 -11.27
N ALA A 119 -20.56 5.62 -10.77
CA ALA A 119 -20.81 5.26 -9.38
C ALA A 119 -19.88 6.02 -8.41
N ILE A 120 -18.60 6.17 -8.78
CA ILE A 120 -17.61 6.94 -8.03
C ILE A 120 -18.00 8.42 -8.01
N ASN A 121 -18.26 9.01 -9.19
CA ASN A 121 -18.60 10.42 -9.33
C ASN A 121 -19.88 10.81 -8.56
N ARG A 122 -20.90 9.93 -8.53
CA ARG A 122 -22.13 10.18 -7.76
C ARG A 122 -21.91 10.30 -6.25
N ARG A 123 -20.83 9.72 -5.72
CA ARG A 123 -20.50 9.81 -4.31
C ARG A 123 -19.65 11.05 -3.99
N GLY A 124 -19.05 11.70 -4.99
CA GLY A 124 -18.21 12.88 -4.79
C GLY A 124 -16.86 12.60 -4.15
N PHE A 125 -16.38 11.36 -4.21
CA PHE A 125 -15.08 10.95 -3.66
C PHE A 125 -14.18 10.37 -4.74
N VAL A 126 -12.88 10.25 -4.44
CA VAL A 126 -11.95 9.45 -5.24
C VAL A 126 -12.37 7.98 -5.19
N GLY A 127 -12.24 7.27 -6.30
CA GLY A 127 -12.48 5.84 -6.37
C GLY A 127 -11.37 5.14 -7.16
N SER A 128 -11.28 3.83 -7.02
CA SER A 128 -10.34 3.04 -7.82
C SER A 128 -11.07 1.82 -8.37
N ALA A 129 -10.71 1.39 -9.58
CA ALA A 129 -11.17 0.14 -10.15
C ALA A 129 -9.96 -0.74 -10.50
N VAL A 130 -9.90 -1.96 -9.98
CA VAL A 130 -8.87 -2.95 -10.34
C VAL A 130 -9.44 -3.86 -11.42
N ILE A 131 -8.73 -3.99 -12.53
CA ILE A 131 -9.09 -4.84 -13.66
C ILE A 131 -8.15 -6.04 -13.64
N ALA A 132 -8.68 -7.20 -13.23
CA ALA A 132 -7.97 -8.46 -13.23
C ALA A 132 -8.24 -9.23 -14.52
N HIS A 133 -7.16 -9.70 -15.15
CA HIS A 133 -7.18 -10.57 -16.32
C HIS A 133 -6.28 -11.79 -16.08
N SER A 134 -6.53 -12.89 -16.79
CA SER A 134 -5.74 -14.13 -16.68
C SER A 134 -4.25 -13.94 -17.03
N SER A 135 -3.93 -13.00 -17.92
CA SER A 135 -2.56 -12.69 -18.35
C SER A 135 -1.92 -11.50 -17.61
N GLY A 136 -2.63 -10.85 -16.69
CA GLY A 136 -2.11 -9.67 -15.98
C GLY A 136 -3.18 -8.88 -15.25
N THR A 137 -2.78 -8.00 -14.34
CA THR A 137 -3.70 -7.11 -13.62
C THR A 137 -3.30 -5.67 -13.83
N PHE A 138 -4.28 -4.79 -14.02
CA PHE A 138 -4.11 -3.35 -14.15
C PHE A 138 -4.94 -2.64 -13.07
N THR A 139 -4.50 -1.46 -12.65
CA THR A 139 -5.31 -0.61 -11.77
C THR A 139 -5.70 0.66 -12.47
N LEU A 140 -7.00 0.91 -12.51
CA LEU A 140 -7.56 2.19 -12.84
C LEU A 140 -7.82 2.97 -11.54
N ILE A 141 -7.39 4.21 -11.50
CA ILE A 141 -7.68 5.16 -10.45
C ILE A 141 -8.54 6.25 -11.08
N CYS A 142 -9.69 6.51 -10.49
CA CYS A 142 -10.64 7.52 -10.94
C CYS A 142 -10.74 8.59 -9.86
N THR A 143 -10.22 9.77 -10.16
CA THR A 143 -10.26 10.90 -9.22
C THR A 143 -11.27 11.92 -9.71
N THR A 144 -12.22 12.27 -8.85
CA THR A 144 -13.18 13.33 -9.13
C THR A 144 -12.76 14.56 -8.34
N THR A 145 -12.61 15.69 -9.03
CA THR A 145 -12.32 16.98 -8.37
C THR A 145 -13.61 17.58 -7.81
N THR A 146 -13.49 18.44 -6.79
CA THR A 146 -14.60 19.29 -6.30
C THR A 146 -15.16 20.21 -7.37
N THR A 147 -14.39 20.49 -8.42
CA THR A 147 -14.80 21.30 -9.58
C THR A 147 -15.59 20.53 -10.64
N GLY A 148 -15.83 19.22 -10.43
CA GLY A 148 -16.52 18.35 -11.38
C GLY A 148 -15.65 17.82 -12.52
N ILE A 149 -14.41 18.32 -12.66
CA ILE A 149 -13.41 17.73 -13.55
C ILE A 149 -13.02 16.35 -13.00
N SER A 150 -12.96 15.34 -13.85
CA SER A 150 -12.52 13.99 -13.48
C SER A 150 -11.16 13.72 -14.12
N THR A 151 -10.17 13.36 -13.31
CA THR A 151 -8.86 12.90 -13.79
C THR A 151 -8.79 11.40 -13.63
N PHE A 152 -8.37 10.70 -14.68
CA PHE A 152 -8.22 9.26 -14.70
C PHE A 152 -6.75 8.89 -14.76
N CYS A 153 -6.33 7.92 -13.96
CA CYS A 153 -4.97 7.45 -13.89
C CYS A 153 -4.97 5.93 -14.04
N VAL A 154 -4.22 5.39 -15.00
CA VAL A 154 -4.01 3.96 -15.17
C VAL A 154 -2.62 3.61 -14.67
N PHE A 155 -2.56 2.75 -13.67
CA PHE A 155 -1.33 2.10 -13.23
C PHE A 155 -1.20 0.74 -13.91
N ASP A 156 -0.14 0.60 -14.71
CA ASP A 156 0.24 -0.64 -15.35
C ASP A 156 1.53 -1.18 -14.70
N PRO A 157 1.49 -2.32 -13.99
CA PRO A 157 2.68 -2.88 -13.35
C PRO A 157 3.64 -3.56 -14.35
N HIS A 158 3.29 -3.69 -15.64
CA HIS A 158 4.08 -4.41 -16.62
C HIS A 158 4.93 -3.49 -17.50
N SER A 159 6.09 -3.99 -17.90
CA SER A 159 6.89 -3.38 -18.97
C SER A 159 6.20 -3.51 -20.31
N ARG A 160 6.15 -2.41 -21.07
CA ARG A 160 5.51 -2.38 -22.40
C ARG A 160 6.36 -1.65 -23.41
N GLY A 161 7.03 -2.39 -24.30
CA GLY A 161 7.74 -1.86 -25.45
C GLY A 161 8.72 -0.76 -25.07
N GLN A 162 8.33 0.50 -25.31
CA GLN A 162 9.11 1.70 -24.99
C GLN A 162 9.21 2.04 -23.49
N TYR A 163 8.40 1.41 -22.63
CA TYR A 163 8.40 1.62 -21.19
C TYR A 163 8.95 0.40 -20.46
N ASP A 164 9.99 0.59 -19.64
CA ASP A 164 10.60 -0.45 -18.83
C ASP A 164 10.15 -0.34 -17.36
N GLY A 165 9.33 -1.29 -16.92
CA GLY A 165 8.79 -1.35 -15.57
C GLY A 165 7.39 -0.75 -15.43
N ALA A 166 6.94 -0.63 -14.18
CA ALA A 166 5.63 -0.10 -13.86
C ALA A 166 5.47 1.36 -14.32
N THR A 167 4.30 1.68 -14.87
CA THR A 167 4.02 2.97 -15.50
C THR A 167 2.65 3.51 -15.10
N PHE A 168 2.59 4.83 -14.85
CA PHE A 168 1.34 5.56 -14.72
C PHE A 168 1.00 6.31 -16.00
N PHE A 169 -0.27 6.25 -16.42
CA PHE A 169 -0.82 6.98 -17.55
C PHE A 169 -1.97 7.87 -17.08
N PHE A 170 -1.89 9.17 -17.36
CA PHE A 170 -2.90 10.14 -16.95
C PHE A 170 -3.79 10.54 -18.13
N PHE A 171 -5.09 10.71 -17.87
CA PHE A 171 -6.10 11.11 -18.84
C PHE A 171 -7.03 12.15 -18.22
N ASP A 172 -7.42 13.13 -19.03
CA ASP A 172 -8.36 14.21 -18.67
C ASP A 172 -9.84 13.79 -18.79
N SER A 173 -10.10 12.61 -19.36
CA SER A 173 -11.44 12.14 -19.66
C SER A 173 -11.48 10.60 -19.76
N ILE A 174 -12.67 10.04 -19.58
CA ILE A 174 -12.86 8.59 -19.56
C ILE A 174 -12.72 7.96 -20.96
N SER A 175 -13.03 8.71 -22.03
CA SER A 175 -13.06 8.17 -23.39
C SER A 175 -11.66 7.82 -23.92
N PRO A 176 -10.64 8.69 -23.84
CA PRO A 176 -9.25 8.34 -24.19
C PRO A 176 -8.69 7.22 -23.33
N MET A 177 -9.01 7.20 -22.03
CA MET A 177 -8.60 6.15 -21.11
C MET A 177 -9.17 4.79 -21.51
N ILE A 178 -10.48 4.71 -21.85
CA ILE A 178 -11.10 3.48 -22.34
C ILE A 178 -10.43 3.03 -23.63
N GLY A 179 -10.19 3.94 -24.59
CA GLY A 179 -9.51 3.60 -25.83
C GLY A 179 -8.10 3.05 -25.60
N PHE A 180 -7.37 3.62 -24.63
CA PHE A 180 -6.08 3.10 -24.21
C PHE A 180 -6.18 1.69 -23.61
N LEU A 181 -7.10 1.45 -22.68
CA LEU A 181 -7.29 0.13 -22.08
C LEU A 181 -7.73 -0.92 -23.12
N GLN A 182 -8.61 -0.56 -24.05
CA GLN A 182 -9.01 -1.46 -25.15
C GLN A 182 -7.82 -1.81 -26.04
N SER A 183 -6.92 -0.85 -26.30
CA SER A 183 -5.66 -1.11 -27.00
C SER A 183 -4.75 -2.05 -26.20
N LEU A 184 -4.67 -1.90 -24.87
CA LEU A 184 -3.86 -2.78 -24.02
C LEU A 184 -4.43 -4.20 -23.92
N LEU A 185 -5.76 -4.33 -23.95
CA LEU A 185 -6.48 -5.59 -23.87
C LEU A 185 -6.63 -6.28 -25.24
N GLY A 186 -6.20 -5.65 -26.34
CA GLY A 186 -6.31 -6.21 -27.69
C GLY A 186 -7.74 -6.30 -28.22
N THR A 187 -8.67 -5.50 -27.70
CA THR A 187 -10.10 -5.56 -28.03
C THR A 187 -10.53 -4.53 -29.06
N GLY A 188 -9.63 -3.63 -29.42
CA GLY A 188 -9.90 -2.57 -30.39
C GLY A 188 -10.12 -3.14 -31.78
N THR A 189 -11.36 -3.06 -32.27
CA THR A 189 -11.69 -3.09 -33.71
C THR A 189 -11.39 -1.76 -34.41
N GLY A 190 -10.53 -0.94 -33.80
CA GLY A 190 -10.24 0.42 -34.25
C GLY A 190 -9.59 0.42 -35.63
N PRO A 191 -9.89 1.44 -36.46
CA PRO A 191 -9.30 1.56 -37.79
C PRO A 191 -7.78 1.58 -37.64
N GLU A 192 -7.10 0.77 -38.44
CA GLU A 192 -5.66 0.63 -38.48
C GLU A 192 -4.98 1.99 -38.24
N SER A 193 -4.29 2.12 -37.10
CA SER A 193 -3.42 3.26 -36.86
C SER A 193 -2.41 3.30 -38.02
N PRO A 194 -2.33 4.38 -38.81
CA PRO A 194 -1.54 4.40 -40.05
C PRO A 194 -0.02 4.36 -39.81
N HIS A 195 0.44 4.21 -38.56
CA HIS A 195 1.85 4.36 -38.19
C HIS A 195 2.34 3.19 -37.32
N SER A 196 2.50 2.02 -37.93
CA SER A 196 3.28 0.90 -37.39
C SER A 196 4.30 0.41 -38.41
N ARG A 197 5.35 1.22 -38.66
CA ARG A 197 6.45 0.81 -39.57
C ARG A 197 7.69 0.23 -38.88
N SER A 198 7.69 0.11 -37.56
CA SER A 198 8.78 -0.55 -36.82
C SER A 198 8.41 -0.85 -35.37
N GLU A 199 7.30 -1.56 -35.13
CA GLU A 199 6.97 -2.03 -33.79
C GLU A 199 6.44 -3.45 -33.91
N GLN A 200 7.04 -4.39 -33.18
CA GLN A 200 6.46 -5.72 -33.03
C GLN A 200 5.03 -5.53 -32.50
N PRO A 201 4.00 -6.07 -33.17
CA PRO A 201 2.65 -5.97 -32.67
C PRO A 201 2.65 -6.54 -31.24
N LEU A 202 2.21 -5.73 -30.27
CA LEU A 202 1.83 -6.22 -28.95
C LEU A 202 0.92 -7.42 -29.21
N GLN A 203 1.43 -8.64 -29.00
CA GLN A 203 0.69 -9.84 -29.37
C GLN A 203 -0.68 -9.80 -28.65
N PRO A 204 -1.79 -10.04 -29.36
CA PRO A 204 -3.11 -10.13 -28.75
C PRO A 204 -3.19 -11.43 -27.94
N GLN A 205 -2.62 -11.43 -26.73
CA GLN A 205 -2.61 -12.58 -25.82
C GLN A 205 -3.78 -12.55 -24.82
N LEU A 206 -4.78 -11.69 -25.01
CA LEU A 206 -5.84 -11.43 -24.02
C LEU A 206 -7.24 -11.83 -24.50
N ALA A 207 -7.43 -13.12 -24.80
CA ALA A 207 -8.77 -13.70 -25.00
C ALA A 207 -9.31 -14.32 -23.69
N GLY A 208 -9.20 -13.60 -22.58
CA GLY A 208 -9.64 -14.05 -21.26
C GLY A 208 -10.79 -13.22 -20.70
N GLU A 209 -11.53 -13.84 -19.80
CA GLU A 209 -12.55 -13.18 -18.98
C GLU A 209 -11.90 -12.12 -18.07
N LEU A 210 -12.54 -10.96 -17.96
CA LEU A 210 -12.05 -9.84 -17.15
C LEU A 210 -12.91 -9.70 -15.89
N THR A 211 -12.27 -9.55 -14.73
CA THR A 211 -12.96 -9.17 -13.51
C THR A 211 -12.65 -7.73 -13.16
N ILE A 212 -13.69 -6.90 -12.97
CA ILE A 212 -13.52 -5.49 -12.59
C ILE A 212 -14.05 -5.29 -11.17
N TYR A 213 -13.17 -4.95 -10.24
CA TYR A 213 -13.52 -4.57 -8.88
C TYR A 213 -13.48 -3.06 -8.74
N THR A 214 -14.57 -2.44 -8.30
CA THR A 214 -14.63 -1.00 -8.03
C THR A 214 -14.63 -0.77 -6.53
N PHE A 215 -13.71 0.07 -6.07
CA PHE A 215 -13.48 0.43 -4.69
C PHE A 215 -13.79 1.90 -4.45
N SER A 216 -14.29 2.19 -3.25
CA SER A 216 -14.48 3.54 -2.71
C SER A 216 -13.76 3.59 -1.37
N PRO A 217 -13.28 4.76 -0.94
CA PRO A 217 -12.97 4.96 0.45
C PRO A 217 -14.25 4.65 1.22
N GLU A 218 -14.15 3.79 2.22
CA GLU A 218 -15.07 3.86 3.36
C GLU A 218 -14.94 5.28 3.92
N ASN A 219 -16.01 5.91 4.40
CA ASN A 219 -15.85 7.08 5.27
C ASN A 219 -15.28 6.51 6.56
N PRO A 220 -13.96 6.41 6.72
CA PRO A 220 -13.44 5.75 7.89
C PRO A 220 -13.74 6.73 9.02
N SER A 221 -14.27 6.23 10.13
CA SER A 221 -14.10 7.01 11.35
C SER A 221 -12.60 7.29 11.52
N ALA A 222 -12.20 8.36 12.22
CA ALA A 222 -10.78 8.63 12.45
C ALA A 222 -10.04 7.40 13.05
N SER A 223 -10.77 6.55 13.78
CA SER A 223 -10.33 5.25 14.29
C SER A 223 -10.00 4.23 13.18
N ASP A 224 -10.76 4.21 12.10
CA ASP A 224 -10.55 3.28 10.99
C ASP A 224 -9.32 3.65 10.16
N LEU A 225 -9.00 4.95 10.00
CA LEU A 225 -7.76 5.37 9.33
C LEU A 225 -6.53 4.95 10.14
N ALA A 226 -6.57 5.09 11.48
CA ALA A 226 -5.50 4.61 12.35
C ALA A 226 -5.35 3.08 12.23
N PHE A 227 -6.47 2.35 12.21
CA PHE A 227 -6.47 0.90 12.02
C PHE A 227 -5.91 0.46 10.65
N LEU A 228 -6.24 1.18 9.58
CA LEU A 228 -5.72 0.92 8.24
C LEU A 228 -4.23 1.20 8.13
N THR A 229 -3.78 2.30 8.73
CA THR A 229 -2.37 2.66 8.80
C THR A 229 -1.60 1.62 9.59
N GLN A 230 -2.13 1.23 10.76
CA GLN A 230 -1.57 0.16 11.58
C GLN A 230 -1.54 -1.18 10.83
N SER A 231 -2.61 -1.54 10.13
CA SER A 231 -2.67 -2.76 9.32
C SER A 231 -1.66 -2.75 8.18
N ALA A 232 -1.47 -1.61 7.52
CA ALA A 232 -0.46 -1.44 6.47
C ALA A 232 0.97 -1.53 7.03
N ILE A 233 1.22 -0.95 8.22
CA ILE A 233 2.50 -1.07 8.92
C ILE A 233 2.76 -2.53 9.31
N LEU A 234 1.80 -3.21 9.93
CA LEU A 234 1.93 -4.61 10.32
C LEU A 234 2.21 -5.52 9.12
N PHE A 235 1.47 -5.34 8.02
CA PHE A 235 1.74 -6.07 6.79
C PHE A 235 3.13 -5.76 6.22
N SER A 236 3.58 -4.50 6.30
CA SER A 236 4.93 -4.12 5.87
C SER A 236 6.00 -4.78 6.73
N ILE A 237 5.78 -4.89 8.04
CA ILE A 237 6.66 -5.59 8.98
C ILE A 237 6.70 -7.09 8.66
N GLU A 238 5.55 -7.73 8.44
CA GLU A 238 5.48 -9.14 8.04
C GLU A 238 6.20 -9.39 6.72
N ASN A 239 6.03 -8.49 5.74
CA ASN A 239 6.74 -8.57 4.46
C ASN A 239 8.25 -8.43 4.65
N ILE A 240 8.71 -7.49 5.50
CA ILE A 240 10.13 -7.34 5.84
C ILE A 240 10.66 -8.61 6.54
N ALA A 241 9.91 -9.17 7.49
CA ALA A 241 10.30 -10.40 8.19
C ALA A 241 10.44 -11.58 7.22
N LEU A 242 9.49 -11.75 6.29
CA LEU A 242 9.57 -12.75 5.22
C LEU A 242 10.78 -12.52 4.31
N ARG A 243 11.11 -11.27 3.96
CA ARG A 243 12.31 -10.94 3.17
C ARG A 243 13.60 -11.32 3.90
N VAL A 244 13.69 -11.03 5.19
CA VAL A 244 14.85 -11.40 6.02
C VAL A 244 15.02 -12.91 6.06
N GLU A 245 13.92 -13.65 6.21
CA GLU A 245 13.95 -15.12 6.22
C GLU A 245 14.34 -15.70 4.86
N LEU A 246 13.80 -15.18 3.76
CA LEU A 246 14.19 -15.60 2.41
C LEU A 246 15.68 -15.32 2.14
N ALA A 247 16.17 -14.14 2.53
CA ALA A 247 17.60 -13.79 2.41
C ALA A 247 18.49 -14.75 3.23
N ARG A 248 18.05 -15.10 4.44
CA ARG A 248 18.72 -16.10 5.29
C ARG A 248 18.77 -17.47 4.62
N GLN A 249 17.67 -17.92 4.01
CA GLN A 249 17.61 -19.19 3.28
C GLN A 249 18.54 -19.19 2.05
N MET A 250 18.57 -18.10 1.30
CA MET A 250 19.48 -17.95 0.16
C MET A 250 20.95 -18.00 0.61
N GLU A 251 21.30 -17.36 1.72
CA GLU A 251 22.66 -17.39 2.26
C GLU A 251 23.03 -18.78 2.79
N ASN A 252 22.11 -19.45 3.48
CA ASN A 252 22.29 -20.85 3.89
C ASN A 252 22.49 -21.77 2.68
N ALA A 253 21.75 -21.57 1.58
CA ALA A 253 21.93 -22.33 0.35
C ALA A 253 23.30 -22.07 -0.30
N LYS A 254 23.80 -20.83 -0.28
CA LYS A 254 25.16 -20.49 -0.74
C LYS A 254 26.22 -21.14 0.14
N LEU A 255 26.08 -21.08 1.47
CA LEU A 255 27.00 -21.71 2.41
C LEU A 255 27.03 -23.23 2.23
N LYS A 256 25.87 -23.89 2.05
CA LYS A 256 25.79 -25.32 1.73
C LYS A 256 26.53 -25.65 0.42
N ARG A 257 26.38 -24.82 -0.63
CA ARG A 257 27.10 -24.99 -1.90
C ARG A 257 28.62 -24.76 -1.75
N ALA A 258 29.02 -23.78 -0.95
CA ALA A 258 30.42 -23.49 -0.68
C ALA A 258 31.09 -24.63 0.11
N LYS A 259 30.45 -25.09 1.20
CA LYS A 259 30.89 -26.25 2.00
C LYS A 259 31.05 -27.48 1.11
N LYS A 260 30.05 -27.81 0.28
CA LYS A 260 30.12 -28.95 -0.66
C LYS A 260 31.28 -28.82 -1.65
N ARG A 261 31.60 -27.61 -2.13
CA ARG A 261 32.74 -27.37 -3.01
C ARG A 261 34.08 -27.56 -2.29
N GLU A 262 34.17 -27.14 -1.04
CA GLU A 262 35.38 -27.29 -0.22
C GLU A 262 35.63 -28.74 0.18
N THR A 263 34.58 -29.48 0.59
CA THR A 263 34.67 -30.93 0.85
C THR A 263 35.14 -31.68 -0.39
N ARG A 264 34.65 -31.33 -1.59
CA ARG A 264 35.14 -31.93 -2.85
C ARG A 264 36.62 -31.66 -3.10
N LYS A 265 37.12 -30.46 -2.77
CA LYS A 265 38.54 -30.13 -2.89
C LYS A 265 39.38 -30.94 -1.91
N LEU A 266 38.98 -31.00 -0.63
CA LEU A 266 39.64 -31.79 0.40
C LEU A 266 39.70 -33.26 0.01
N ASN A 267 38.59 -33.85 -0.43
CA ASN A 267 38.56 -35.25 -0.87
C ASN A 267 39.49 -35.47 -2.07
N SER A 268 39.53 -34.56 -3.04
CA SER A 268 40.47 -34.67 -4.17
C SER A 268 41.94 -34.61 -3.74
N THR A 269 42.28 -33.79 -2.74
CA THR A 269 43.64 -33.71 -2.21
C THR A 269 44.01 -34.96 -1.40
N PHE A 270 43.09 -35.52 -0.61
CA PHE A 270 43.32 -36.78 0.11
C PHE A 270 43.55 -37.95 -0.86
N SER A 271 42.71 -38.07 -1.90
CA SER A 271 42.92 -39.09 -2.94
C SER A 271 44.27 -38.94 -3.64
N ALA A 272 44.74 -37.72 -3.89
CA ALA A 272 46.06 -37.48 -4.51
C ALA A 272 47.24 -37.87 -3.61
N LEU A 273 47.06 -37.88 -2.28
CA LEU A 273 48.08 -38.25 -1.31
C LEU A 273 48.13 -39.76 -1.01
N GLY A 274 47.28 -40.57 -1.63
CA GLY A 274 47.22 -42.01 -1.38
C GLY A 274 46.73 -42.38 0.03
N LEU A 275 46.10 -41.43 0.72
CA LEU A 275 45.50 -41.65 2.03
C LEU A 275 44.03 -42.01 1.80
N GLU A 276 43.70 -43.28 1.99
CA GLU A 276 42.32 -43.75 2.05
C GLU A 276 41.68 -43.23 3.34
N PHE A 277 40.97 -42.11 3.23
CA PHE A 277 40.13 -41.60 4.30
C PHE A 277 38.73 -42.14 4.09
N GLU A 278 38.31 -43.10 4.93
CA GLU A 278 36.90 -43.48 5.06
C GLU A 278 36.16 -42.30 5.69
N ALA A 279 35.78 -41.34 4.86
CA ALA A 279 34.90 -40.26 5.28
C ALA A 279 33.58 -40.93 5.70
N GLY A 280 33.30 -40.91 7.01
CA GLY A 280 31.97 -41.21 7.55
C GLY A 280 30.98 -40.41 6.72
N VAL A 281 30.21 -41.12 5.91
CA VAL A 281 29.19 -40.55 5.04
C VAL A 281 28.20 -39.92 6.01
N ASP A 282 28.10 -38.59 6.02
CA ASP A 282 27.00 -37.90 6.68
C ASP A 282 25.71 -38.45 6.06
N GLU A 283 25.09 -39.42 6.72
CA GLU A 283 23.76 -39.94 6.43
C GLU A 283 22.74 -38.84 6.74
N ASP A 284 22.64 -37.84 5.86
CA ASP A 284 21.51 -36.93 5.90
C ASP A 284 20.99 -36.65 4.48
N GLU A 285 19.80 -37.20 4.25
CA GLU A 285 18.79 -36.80 3.26
C GLU A 285 19.14 -36.93 1.77
N SER A 286 19.31 -38.18 1.31
CA SER A 286 18.89 -38.55 -0.06
C SER A 286 17.64 -39.41 -0.02
N MET A 287 16.52 -38.84 0.44
CA MET A 287 15.20 -39.43 0.19
C MET A 287 14.75 -39.07 -1.23
N THR A 288 15.42 -39.64 -2.23
CA THR A 288 14.89 -39.74 -3.59
C THR A 288 13.76 -40.77 -3.56
N GLN A 289 12.51 -40.32 -3.43
CA GLN A 289 11.35 -41.13 -3.79
C GLN A 289 11.38 -41.38 -5.30
N ALA A 290 11.88 -42.55 -5.69
CA ALA A 290 11.58 -43.13 -6.98
C ALA A 290 10.12 -43.57 -6.97
N SER A 291 9.27 -42.86 -7.71
CA SER A 291 7.92 -43.28 -8.02
C SER A 291 8.00 -44.51 -8.94
N ALA A 292 7.73 -45.68 -8.37
CA ALA A 292 7.51 -46.92 -9.09
C ALA A 292 6.00 -47.17 -9.18
N CYS A 293 5.56 -47.53 -10.39
CA CYS A 293 4.19 -47.87 -10.74
C CYS A 293 3.66 -49.12 -10.00
N GLY A 294 2.40 -49.03 -9.57
CA GLY A 294 1.40 -50.12 -9.45
C GLY A 294 1.25 -50.83 -8.09
N PRO A 295 0.16 -51.59 -7.83
CA PRO A 295 -1.09 -51.78 -8.59
C PRO A 295 -2.40 -51.49 -7.79
N ASP A 296 -3.54 -51.57 -8.48
CA ASP A 296 -4.92 -51.32 -8.03
C ASP A 296 -5.37 -52.10 -6.75
N PRO A 297 -6.29 -51.55 -5.93
CA PRO A 297 -7.07 -52.33 -4.99
C PRO A 297 -8.46 -52.72 -5.53
N PRO A 298 -9.03 -53.86 -5.09
CA PRO A 298 -10.24 -54.42 -5.65
C PRO A 298 -11.52 -53.79 -5.07
N SER A 299 -12.53 -53.81 -5.94
CA SER A 299 -13.96 -53.68 -5.66
C SER A 299 -14.43 -54.68 -4.60
N GLU A 300 -15.02 -54.21 -3.49
CA GLU A 300 -16.05 -54.97 -2.79
C GLU A 300 -17.20 -54.08 -2.31
N ALA A 301 -18.40 -54.57 -2.62
CA ALA A 301 -19.69 -54.09 -2.22
C ALA A 301 -19.96 -54.37 -0.73
N GLY A 302 -20.73 -53.50 -0.08
CA GLY A 302 -21.14 -53.70 1.31
C GLY A 302 -22.27 -52.79 1.72
N THR A 303 -23.49 -53.23 1.42
CA THR A 303 -24.77 -52.70 1.89
C THR A 303 -24.86 -52.73 3.43
N VAL A 304 -25.24 -51.63 4.07
CA VAL A 304 -25.87 -51.65 5.41
C VAL A 304 -27.03 -50.67 5.45
N ILE A 305 -28.18 -51.25 5.77
CA ILE A 305 -29.48 -50.64 6.09
C ILE A 305 -29.46 -50.28 7.57
N VAL A 306 -29.89 -49.08 7.97
CA VAL A 306 -30.53 -48.82 9.27
C VAL A 306 -31.61 -47.74 9.10
N GLU A 307 -32.79 -48.07 9.62
CA GLU A 307 -34.08 -47.38 9.67
C GLU A 307 -34.04 -46.11 10.57
N ASP A 308 -34.71 -45.02 10.20
CA ASP A 308 -36.06 -44.58 10.64
C ASP A 308 -36.22 -44.38 12.16
N GLU A 309 -36.45 -43.11 12.57
CA GLU A 309 -37.32 -42.66 13.69
C GLU A 309 -37.17 -41.12 13.81
N ARG A 310 -38.07 -40.27 13.26
CA ARG A 310 -39.42 -39.88 13.71
C ARG A 310 -39.51 -39.13 15.06
N HIS A 311 -40.03 -37.90 14.95
CA HIS A 311 -40.92 -37.16 15.87
C HIS A 311 -40.29 -36.34 17.02
N ASN A 312 -40.44 -35.00 16.99
CA ASN A 312 -41.50 -34.33 17.78
C ASN A 312 -41.56 -32.80 17.59
N SER A 313 -42.66 -32.35 16.99
CA SER A 313 -43.68 -31.45 17.54
C SER A 313 -43.29 -30.22 18.40
N ALA A 314 -43.69 -29.05 17.88
CA ALA A 314 -44.03 -27.84 18.63
C ALA A 314 -45.16 -28.08 19.67
N PRO A 315 -45.41 -27.10 20.55
CA PRO A 315 -46.66 -26.37 20.37
C PRO A 315 -46.62 -24.87 20.71
N ALA A 316 -47.55 -24.15 20.08
CA ALA A 316 -48.01 -22.81 20.40
C ALA A 316 -49.09 -22.84 21.50
N HIS A 317 -49.18 -21.77 22.31
CA HIS A 317 -50.38 -21.27 23.01
C HIS A 317 -49.96 -20.08 23.90
N ASN A 318 -50.82 -19.19 24.40
CA ASN A 318 -51.84 -18.33 23.81
C ASN A 318 -52.11 -17.23 24.86
N GLU A 319 -52.44 -16.02 24.41
CA GLU A 319 -53.44 -15.10 24.99
C GLU A 319 -53.41 -14.55 26.45
N ARG A 320 -53.65 -13.22 26.51
CA ARG A 320 -54.49 -12.42 27.44
C ARG A 320 -53.85 -11.56 28.56
N THR A 321 -53.83 -10.25 28.26
CA THR A 321 -54.20 -9.04 29.07
C THR A 321 -55.12 -9.25 30.30
N PRO A 322 -55.17 -8.35 31.34
CA PRO A 322 -55.51 -6.92 31.18
C PRO A 322 -55.06 -5.88 32.27
N GLN A 323 -55.46 -4.61 32.05
CA GLN A 323 -55.83 -3.55 33.03
C GLN A 323 -54.79 -2.56 33.62
N ARG A 324 -54.55 -1.49 32.84
CA ARG A 324 -55.02 -0.10 33.06
C ARG A 324 -55.29 0.35 34.53
N ARG A 325 -54.37 1.14 35.12
CA ARG A 325 -54.73 2.21 36.08
C ARG A 325 -53.67 3.33 36.15
N ARG A 326 -54.06 4.50 35.60
CA ARG A 326 -53.81 5.88 36.05
C ARG A 326 -52.46 6.22 36.72
N GLN A 327 -51.71 7.15 36.11
CA GLN A 327 -51.33 8.40 36.77
C GLN A 327 -51.01 9.49 35.72
N LEU A 328 -51.71 10.61 35.87
CA LEU A 328 -51.52 11.88 35.17
C LEU A 328 -50.60 12.77 36.01
N ALA A 329 -49.91 13.67 35.33
CA ALA A 329 -49.29 14.90 35.80
C ALA A 329 -47.88 14.82 36.42
N SER A 330 -46.86 15.10 35.60
CA SER A 330 -45.93 16.22 35.82
C SER A 330 -45.11 16.44 34.54
N ILE A 331 -45.48 17.46 33.76
CA ILE A 331 -44.62 18.02 32.72
C ILE A 331 -43.54 18.82 33.46
N ALA A 332 -42.38 18.20 33.66
CA ALA A 332 -41.17 18.92 34.02
C ALA A 332 -40.54 19.44 32.72
N LEU A 333 -40.28 20.75 32.66
CA LEU A 333 -39.46 21.34 31.61
C LEU A 333 -38.10 20.61 31.54
N PRO A 334 -37.58 20.29 30.35
CA PRO A 334 -36.21 19.80 30.24
C PRO A 334 -35.25 20.88 30.75
N PRO A 335 -34.27 20.53 31.60
CA PRO A 335 -33.23 21.48 32.00
C PRO A 335 -32.49 21.95 30.76
N SER A 336 -32.31 23.26 30.70
CA SER A 336 -31.56 24.02 29.72
C SER A 336 -30.27 23.30 29.33
N SER A 337 -30.10 23.09 28.02
CA SER A 337 -28.88 22.66 27.33
C SER A 337 -27.59 23.01 28.07
N GLU A 338 -27.02 22.04 28.78
CA GLU A 338 -25.60 22.04 29.13
C GLU A 338 -24.82 22.13 27.81
N THR A 339 -24.08 23.22 27.64
CA THR A 339 -23.11 23.40 26.57
C THR A 339 -22.09 22.27 26.68
N ALA A 340 -22.27 21.21 25.90
CA ALA A 340 -21.32 20.13 25.77
C ALA A 340 -19.97 20.75 25.37
N SER A 341 -19.04 20.81 26.31
CA SER A 341 -17.67 21.24 26.05
C SER A 341 -17.14 20.37 24.91
N PRO A 342 -16.64 20.95 23.81
CA PRO A 342 -16.08 20.17 22.72
C PRO A 342 -15.01 19.24 23.29
N ALA A 343 -15.06 17.97 22.88
CA ALA A 343 -14.03 17.01 23.27
C ALA A 343 -12.66 17.57 22.87
N PRO A 344 -11.66 17.55 23.76
CA PRO A 344 -10.34 18.10 23.48
C PRO A 344 -9.72 17.39 22.27
N ILE A 345 -9.16 18.17 21.35
CA ILE A 345 -8.44 17.63 20.18
C ILE A 345 -7.13 17.02 20.69
N GLU A 346 -6.94 15.73 20.43
CA GLU A 346 -5.70 15.02 20.70
C GLU A 346 -4.81 15.06 19.46
N LEU A 347 -3.54 15.44 19.64
CA LEU A 347 -2.51 15.45 18.62
C LEU A 347 -1.42 14.44 18.99
N GLU A 348 -0.92 13.71 18.00
CA GLU A 348 0.12 12.69 18.20
C GLU A 348 1.54 13.30 18.07
N CYS A 349 2.43 12.97 19.00
CA CYS A 349 3.83 13.39 18.95
C CYS A 349 4.60 12.65 17.85
N GLY A 350 5.17 13.36 16.88
CA GLY A 350 5.97 12.75 15.81
C GLY A 350 7.30 12.11 16.23
N VAL A 351 7.62 12.09 17.53
CA VAL A 351 8.84 11.47 18.09
C VAL A 351 8.51 10.23 18.93
N CYS A 352 7.63 10.35 19.94
CA CYS A 352 7.26 9.23 20.81
C CYS A 352 5.94 8.54 20.44
N MET A 353 5.19 9.06 19.46
CA MET A 353 3.88 8.54 19.02
C MET A 353 2.80 8.55 20.12
N GLU A 354 2.99 9.34 21.19
CA GLU A 354 1.97 9.49 22.24
C GLU A 354 0.98 10.61 21.90
N ALA A 355 -0.31 10.36 22.14
CA ALA A 355 -1.37 11.36 22.04
C ALA A 355 -1.27 12.38 23.18
N ARG A 356 -1.35 13.67 22.83
CA ARG A 356 -1.32 14.80 23.76
C ARG A 356 -2.43 15.78 23.40
N GLY A 357 -3.05 16.41 24.39
CA GLY A 357 -4.03 17.47 24.12
C GLY A 357 -3.36 18.65 23.40
N GLU A 358 -4.05 19.24 22.42
CA GLU A 358 -3.58 20.36 21.59
C GLU A 358 -2.93 21.49 22.42
N ALA A 359 -3.50 21.80 23.59
CA ALA A 359 -3.01 22.85 24.49
C ALA A 359 -1.61 22.59 25.07
N THR A 360 -1.13 21.35 25.04
CA THR A 360 0.17 20.95 25.60
C THR A 360 1.19 20.59 24.53
N ALA A 361 0.78 20.41 23.28
CA ALA A 361 1.69 20.09 22.19
C ALA A 361 2.53 21.30 21.76
N VAL A 362 3.75 21.04 21.29
CA VAL A 362 4.62 22.06 20.67
C VAL A 362 4.52 21.90 19.16
N LEU A 363 4.06 22.95 18.48
CA LEU A 363 4.01 23.04 17.02
C LEU A 363 5.23 23.83 16.51
N VAL A 364 5.94 23.26 15.55
CA VAL A 364 7.14 23.90 14.96
C VAL A 364 6.81 24.59 13.64
N ASP A 365 6.80 25.92 13.63
CA ASP A 365 6.64 26.74 12.43
C ASP A 365 7.94 26.75 11.58
N PRO A 366 7.90 26.60 10.24
CA PRO A 366 6.74 26.39 9.35
C PRO A 366 6.36 24.95 9.05
N CYS A 367 7.12 23.95 9.49
CA CYS A 367 6.79 22.55 9.16
C CYS A 367 5.52 22.00 9.81
N MET A 368 4.96 22.70 10.80
CA MET A 368 3.76 22.32 11.56
C MET A 368 3.84 20.94 12.22
N HIS A 369 5.04 20.39 12.42
CA HIS A 369 5.20 19.12 13.14
C HIS A 369 4.85 19.29 14.62
N THR A 370 3.96 18.41 15.09
CA THR A 370 3.55 18.29 16.49
C THR A 370 4.54 17.43 17.27
N ILE A 371 5.09 17.97 18.35
CA ILE A 371 6.04 17.27 19.23
C ILE A 371 5.63 17.51 20.68
N CYS A 372 5.64 16.49 21.53
CA CYS A 372 5.35 16.67 22.95
C CYS A 372 6.46 17.50 23.62
N PRO A 373 6.15 18.27 24.69
CA PRO A 373 7.12 19.11 25.38
C PRO A 373 8.36 18.35 25.83
N ASP A 374 8.19 17.13 26.34
CA ASP A 374 9.28 16.31 26.86
C ASP A 374 10.29 15.93 25.77
N CYS A 375 9.81 15.43 24.62
CA CYS A 375 10.66 15.09 23.49
C CYS A 375 11.36 16.33 22.89
N MET A 376 10.66 17.45 22.79
CA MET A 376 11.25 18.69 22.27
C MET A 376 12.32 19.23 23.23
N ALA A 377 12.05 19.25 24.54
CA ALA A 377 13.01 19.68 25.56
C ALA A 377 14.26 18.82 25.50
N PHE A 378 14.12 17.48 25.54
CA PHE A 378 15.24 16.55 25.46
C PHE A 378 16.09 16.77 24.19
N HIS A 379 15.44 16.92 23.02
CA HIS A 379 16.13 17.19 21.77
C HIS A 379 16.91 18.52 21.81
N VAL A 380 16.27 19.61 22.24
CA VAL A 380 16.93 20.92 22.35
C VAL A 380 18.12 20.87 23.30
N GLN A 381 17.95 20.25 24.48
CA GLN A 381 19.01 20.11 25.49
C GLN A 381 20.22 19.35 24.92
N SER A 382 19.98 18.18 24.32
CA SER A 382 21.02 17.38 23.67
C SER A 382 21.80 18.16 22.61
N LYS A 383 21.11 18.97 21.80
CA LYS A 383 21.75 19.78 20.75
C LYS A 383 22.56 20.94 21.32
N LEU A 384 22.10 21.56 22.40
CA LEU A 384 22.84 22.61 23.11
C LEU A 384 24.09 22.08 23.80
N GLU A 385 24.02 20.91 24.42
CA GLU A 385 25.18 20.23 25.01
C GLU A 385 26.24 19.89 23.94
N ALA A 386 25.79 19.41 22.79
CA ALA A 386 26.64 19.16 21.63
C ALA A 386 27.13 20.44 20.92
N ARG A 387 26.75 21.63 21.42
CA ARG A 387 27.02 22.95 20.84
C ARG A 387 26.64 23.06 19.35
N TRP A 388 25.53 22.44 18.97
CA TRP A 388 25.09 22.38 17.57
C TRP A 388 24.01 23.43 17.27
N TYR A 389 24.26 24.24 16.24
CA TYR A 389 23.34 25.28 15.76
C TYR A 389 23.45 25.45 14.23
N PRO A 390 22.33 25.60 13.49
CA PRO A 390 20.94 25.71 13.98
C PRO A 390 20.37 24.40 14.54
N ILE A 391 19.48 24.51 15.55
CA ILE A 391 18.73 23.35 16.06
C ILE A 391 17.56 23.11 15.12
N ILE A 392 17.61 22.00 14.37
CA ILE A 392 16.54 21.63 13.43
C ILE A 392 15.44 20.83 14.12
N CYS A 393 14.21 20.92 13.61
CA CYS A 393 13.09 20.08 14.00
C CYS A 393 13.47 18.60 13.88
N PRO A 394 13.26 17.76 14.92
CA PRO A 394 13.65 16.35 14.88
C PRO A 394 12.86 15.53 13.86
N VAL A 395 11.65 15.97 13.47
CA VAL A 395 10.78 15.25 12.54
C VAL A 395 11.06 15.62 11.08
N CYS A 396 11.52 16.85 10.79
CA CYS A 396 11.77 17.30 9.42
C CYS A 396 12.69 16.38 8.60
N PRO A 397 13.82 15.86 9.13
CA PRO A 397 14.67 14.93 8.37
C PRO A 397 14.00 13.61 7.99
N MET A 398 12.95 13.22 8.74
CA MET A 398 12.17 12.01 8.50
C MET A 398 10.96 12.25 7.59
N SER A 399 10.53 13.51 7.47
CA SER A 399 9.44 13.93 6.57
C SER A 399 9.99 14.23 5.18
N PRO A 400 9.53 13.54 4.12
CA PRO A 400 10.02 13.79 2.76
C PRO A 400 9.76 15.24 2.32
N GLU A 401 8.64 15.83 2.72
CA GLU A 401 8.23 17.20 2.39
C GLU A 401 9.20 18.26 2.93
N HIS A 402 9.79 18.00 4.11
CA HIS A 402 10.63 18.98 4.82
C HIS A 402 12.11 18.60 4.85
N SER A 403 12.48 17.42 4.33
CA SER A 403 13.86 16.91 4.32
C SER A 403 14.84 17.85 3.61
N ALA A 404 14.42 18.51 2.54
CA ALA A 404 15.25 19.45 1.77
C ALA A 404 15.43 20.82 2.46
N ARG A 405 14.48 21.21 3.33
CA ARG A 405 14.46 22.51 4.04
C ARG A 405 13.88 22.33 5.44
N PRO A 406 14.66 21.73 6.37
CA PRO A 406 14.17 21.46 7.71
C PRO A 406 13.94 22.76 8.47
N SER A 407 12.84 22.81 9.24
CA SER A 407 12.53 23.98 10.08
C SER A 407 13.53 24.10 11.22
N VAL A 408 13.93 25.33 11.53
CA VAL A 408 14.80 25.66 12.66
C VAL A 408 13.95 25.99 13.87
N ILE A 409 14.28 25.42 15.03
CA ILE A 409 13.58 25.67 16.29
C ILE A 409 13.79 27.15 16.71
N PRO A 410 12.72 27.97 16.78
CA PRO A 410 12.82 29.37 17.18
C PRO A 410 13.01 29.52 18.70
N GLU A 411 13.46 30.71 19.11
CA GLU A 411 13.67 31.06 20.53
C GLU A 411 12.37 30.97 21.35
N SER A 412 11.20 31.22 20.73
CA SER A 412 9.89 31.13 21.38
C SER A 412 9.61 29.72 21.92
N ILE A 413 10.01 28.67 21.20
CA ILE A 413 9.85 27.29 21.66
C ILE A 413 10.74 27.02 22.88
N LEU A 414 11.96 27.56 22.92
CA LEU A 414 12.83 27.40 24.08
C LEU A 414 12.25 28.06 25.34
N THR A 415 11.59 29.22 25.19
CA THR A 415 10.88 29.88 26.28
C THR A 415 9.67 29.05 26.74
N GLN A 416 8.89 28.50 25.80
CA GLN A 416 7.74 27.64 26.12
C GLN A 416 8.13 26.39 26.91
N LEU A 417 9.31 25.81 26.61
CA LEU A 417 9.81 24.59 27.24
C LEU A 417 10.47 24.80 28.61
N ASN A 418 10.54 26.04 29.12
CA ASN A 418 11.23 26.38 30.36
C ASN A 418 12.67 25.84 30.43
N ILE A 419 13.43 25.95 29.33
CA ILE A 419 14.83 25.51 29.27
C ILE A 419 15.66 26.25 30.34
N PRO A 420 16.55 25.56 31.08
CA PRO A 420 17.44 26.18 32.06
C PRO A 420 18.20 27.40 31.53
N ALA A 421 18.38 28.42 32.38
CA ALA A 421 18.93 29.72 31.99
C ALA A 421 20.36 29.64 31.41
N ASP A 422 21.18 28.71 31.91
CA ASP A 422 22.53 28.43 31.45
C ASP A 422 22.56 27.81 30.04
N GLN A 423 21.64 26.90 29.75
CA GLN A 423 21.45 26.33 28.41
C GLN A 423 20.88 27.38 27.44
N PHE A 424 19.93 28.20 27.90
CA PHE A 424 19.39 29.30 27.10
C PHE A 424 20.46 30.35 26.77
N ALA A 425 21.39 30.65 27.69
CA ALA A 425 22.55 31.49 27.42
C ALA A 425 23.50 30.86 26.38
N THR A 426 23.64 29.53 26.40
CA THR A 426 24.41 28.80 25.38
C THR A 426 23.76 28.90 24.00
N PHE A 427 22.44 28.75 23.90
CA PHE A 427 21.70 28.99 22.66
C PHE A 427 21.96 30.39 22.09
N LYS A 428 21.84 31.44 22.92
CA LYS A 428 22.09 32.83 22.50
C LYS A 428 23.51 33.04 21.97
N ARG A 429 24.51 32.45 22.61
CA ARG A 429 25.92 32.50 22.15
C ARG A 429 26.11 31.81 20.79
N LEU A 430 25.55 30.61 20.63
CA LEU A 430 25.65 29.86 19.37
C LEU A 430 24.97 30.60 18.21
N ARG A 431 23.79 31.17 18.44
CA ARG A 431 23.07 31.98 17.44
C ARG A 431 23.86 33.23 17.04
N ALA A 432 24.37 33.99 18.01
CA ALA A 432 25.16 35.20 17.73
C ALA A 432 26.44 34.87 16.93
N GLY A 433 27.08 33.73 17.20
CA GLY A 433 28.26 33.28 16.46
C GLY A 433 27.98 32.91 15.00
N GLN A 434 26.75 32.52 14.66
CA GLN A 434 26.34 32.22 13.28
C GLN A 434 25.97 33.46 12.47
N MET A 435 25.42 34.50 13.12
CA MET A 435 25.09 35.76 12.43
C MET A 435 26.33 36.60 12.06
N ASN A 436 27.49 36.30 12.66
CA ASN A 436 28.75 36.99 12.37
C ASN A 436 29.60 36.27 11.29
N LYS A 437 29.10 35.18 10.71
CA LYS A 437 29.70 34.50 9.56
C LYS A 437 28.92 34.87 8.31
#